data_AF-A0A7C2KAD8-F1
#
_entry.id   AF-A0A7C2KAD8-F1
#
_cell.length_a   1.000
_cell.length_b   1.000
_cell.length_c   1.000
_cell.angle_alpha   90.00
_cell.angle_beta   90.00
_cell.angle_gamma   90.00
#
_symmetry.space_group_name_H-M   'P 1'
#
loop_
_entity.id
_entity.type
_entity.pdbx_description
1 polymer ?
#
loop_
_entity_poly.entity_id
_entity_poly.type
_entity_poly.pdbx_seq_one_letter_code
_entity_poly.pdbx_strand_id
1 'polypeptide(L)'
;MVQICQKNVRQANNQVKGLKAKIDYIAEKELSREEKEQFLDEIQKLYQDILDNTIKISEGVEKLSTSKNVLSKTIDEVMSMIIETSTYIDIISEEAYEQLLISSYLHAQAISVYTARTEQMIADIIEKELDRYFMRLQAHVRGIDKLDPIKHGDFKNSLIGQWWFSEEGNNFRIRYSSYDFEKLQSGLEQLFSLGRSIIEAVDRGEEGEVDSLFQKFRAILRRVKLDLDELKEVLREGGK
;
A
#
# COMPACT_ATOMS: atom_id res chain seq x y z
N MET A 1 12.12 10.32 27.39
CA MET A 1 13.48 10.83 27.69
C MET A 1 13.63 12.34 27.48
N VAL A 2 13.21 12.91 26.35
CA VAL A 2 13.28 14.38 26.10
C VAL A 2 12.60 15.21 27.21
N GLN A 3 11.42 14.79 27.67
CA GLN A 3 10.69 15.45 28.77
C GLN A 3 11.43 15.44 30.11
N ILE A 4 12.25 14.40 30.38
CA ILE A 4 13.02 14.28 31.62
C ILE A 4 14.22 15.24 31.58
N CYS A 5 14.92 15.31 30.45
CA CYS A 5 16.04 16.25 30.27
C CYS A 5 15.56 17.71 30.34
N GLN A 6 14.43 18.04 29.70
CA GLN A 6 13.81 19.37 29.79
C GLN A 6 13.40 19.75 31.21
N LYS A 7 12.89 18.80 32.00
CA LYS A 7 12.57 19.01 33.42
C LYS A 7 13.81 19.33 34.25
N ASN A 8 14.89 18.57 34.06
CA ASN A 8 16.15 18.76 34.79
C ASN A 8 16.83 20.10 34.42
N VAL A 9 16.82 20.49 33.14
CA VAL A 9 17.31 21.79 32.67
C VAL A 9 16.53 22.96 33.29
N ARG A 10 15.20 22.85 33.35
CA ARG A 10 14.35 23.86 34.01
C ARG A 10 14.65 23.98 35.50
N GLN A 11 14.83 22.85 36.18
CA GLN A 11 15.15 22.81 37.60
C GLN A 11 16.52 23.43 37.90
N ALA A 12 17.56 23.07 37.14
CA ALA A 12 18.89 23.65 37.26
C ALA A 12 18.88 25.17 36.99
N ASN A 13 18.17 25.63 35.95
CA ASN A 13 18.02 27.06 35.66
C ASN A 13 17.34 27.84 36.80
N ASN A 14 16.34 27.27 37.45
CA ASN A 14 15.68 27.91 38.59
C ASN A 14 16.61 28.00 39.80
N GLN A 15 17.41 26.97 40.06
CA GLN A 15 18.39 26.97 41.14
C GLN A 15 19.52 27.98 40.90
N VAL A 16 20.03 28.08 39.67
CA VAL A 16 21.03 29.09 39.27
C VAL A 16 20.51 30.51 39.46
N LYS A 17 19.25 30.77 39.08
CA LYS A 17 18.61 32.08 39.32
C LYS A 17 18.47 32.39 40.81
N GLY A 18 18.11 31.40 41.63
CA GLY A 18 18.03 31.53 43.08
C GLY A 18 19.39 31.82 43.73
N LEU A 19 20.44 31.13 43.30
CA LEU A 19 21.81 31.36 43.75
C LEU A 19 22.28 32.78 43.40
N LYS A 20 22.01 33.22 42.17
CA LYS A 20 22.36 34.57 41.71
C LYS A 20 21.69 35.66 42.54
N ALA A 21 20.37 35.57 42.74
CA ALA A 21 19.63 36.54 43.55
C ALA A 21 20.14 36.64 45.00
N LYS A 22 20.58 35.50 45.55
CA LYS A 22 21.18 35.43 46.88
C LYS A 22 22.59 36.05 46.96
N ILE A 23 23.42 35.83 45.94
CA ILE A 23 24.74 36.46 45.82
C ILE A 23 24.59 37.99 45.66
N ASP A 24 23.66 38.43 44.82
CA ASP A 24 23.37 39.84 44.60
C ASP A 24 22.92 40.54 45.91
N TYR A 25 22.09 39.86 46.72
CA TYR A 25 21.66 40.37 48.05
C TYR A 25 22.82 40.58 49.04
N ILE A 26 23.86 39.75 49.00
CA ILE A 26 25.05 39.91 49.85
C ILE A 26 25.92 41.07 49.37
N ALA A 27 26.06 41.24 48.05
CA ALA A 27 26.88 42.30 47.47
C ALA A 27 26.40 43.70 47.88
N GLU A 28 25.11 43.83 48.23
CA GLU A 28 24.47 45.10 48.58
C GLU A 28 24.32 45.35 50.11
N LYS A 29 24.67 44.39 50.99
CA LYS A 29 24.48 44.53 52.46
C LYS A 29 25.72 44.18 53.30
N GLU A 30 25.97 44.98 54.34
CA GLU A 30 26.91 44.62 55.42
C GLU A 30 26.28 43.61 56.38
N LEU A 31 26.61 42.32 56.19
CA LEU A 31 26.17 41.21 57.02
C LEU A 31 27.14 40.92 58.18
N SER A 32 26.61 40.39 59.29
CA SER A 32 27.40 39.87 60.41
C SER A 32 28.18 38.60 60.02
N ARG A 33 29.14 38.19 60.86
CA ARG A 33 29.99 37.03 60.59
C ARG A 33 29.20 35.71 60.56
N GLU A 34 28.27 35.53 61.49
CA GLU A 34 27.44 34.32 61.59
C GLU A 34 26.47 34.20 60.40
N GLU A 35 25.90 35.31 59.94
CA GLU A 35 25.08 35.34 58.73
C GLU A 35 25.89 34.97 57.49
N LYS A 36 27.15 35.40 57.38
CA LYS A 36 28.04 35.03 56.27
C LYS A 36 28.36 33.54 56.25
N GLU A 37 28.61 32.92 57.41
CA GLU A 37 28.90 31.48 57.51
C GLU A 37 27.68 30.62 57.11
N GLN A 38 26.50 30.94 57.63
CA GLN A 38 25.26 30.25 57.22
C GLN A 38 24.99 30.37 55.71
N PHE A 39 25.26 31.55 55.15
CA PHE A 39 25.03 31.78 53.73
C PHE A 39 26.04 31.06 52.84
N LEU A 40 27.29 30.92 53.27
CA LEU A 40 28.29 30.12 52.58
C LEU A 40 27.89 28.64 52.52
N ASP A 41 27.36 28.10 53.63
CA ASP A 41 26.82 26.73 53.66
C ASP A 41 25.64 26.56 52.69
N GLU A 42 24.74 27.54 52.61
CA GLU A 42 23.63 27.51 51.66
C GLU A 42 24.09 27.61 50.19
N ILE A 43 25.08 28.46 49.90
CA ILE A 43 25.70 28.58 48.57
C ILE A 43 26.35 27.25 48.19
N GLN A 44 27.10 26.64 49.11
CA GLN A 44 27.78 25.37 48.86
C GLN A 44 26.77 24.25 48.58
N LYS A 45 25.66 24.20 49.32
CA LYS A 45 24.58 23.24 49.09
C LYS A 45 23.89 23.44 47.73
N LEU A 46 23.56 24.69 47.38
CA LEU A 46 22.97 25.02 46.07
C LEU A 46 23.93 24.69 44.93
N TYR A 47 25.23 24.94 45.11
CA TYR A 47 26.26 24.59 44.14
C TYR A 47 26.33 23.08 43.90
N GLN A 48 26.30 22.28 44.98
CA GLN A 48 26.31 20.83 44.87
C GLN A 48 25.05 20.30 44.15
N ASP A 49 23.87 20.84 44.44
CA ASP A 49 22.62 20.46 43.76
C ASP A 49 22.66 20.78 42.24
N ILE A 50 23.27 21.92 41.86
CA ILE A 50 23.48 22.29 40.45
C ILE A 50 24.44 21.32 39.77
N LEU A 51 25.53 20.93 40.45
CA LEU A 51 26.51 19.98 39.94
C LEU A 51 25.86 18.61 39.67
N ASP A 52 25.10 18.08 40.63
CA ASP A 52 24.42 16.80 40.52
C ASP A 52 23.38 16.80 39.38
N ASN A 53 22.66 17.91 39.19
CA ASN A 53 21.73 18.06 38.07
C ASN A 53 22.44 18.15 36.72
N THR A 54 23.61 18.77 36.67
CA THR A 54 24.43 18.85 35.44
C THR A 54 24.93 17.47 35.04
N ILE A 55 25.37 16.64 35.98
CA ILE A 55 25.76 15.24 35.73
C ILE A 55 24.59 14.45 35.12
N LYS A 56 23.39 14.54 35.73
CA LYS A 56 22.18 13.87 35.22
C LYS A 56 21.76 14.35 33.83
N ILE A 57 21.98 15.62 33.50
CA ILE A 57 21.73 16.17 32.16
C ILE A 57 22.71 15.55 31.15
N SER A 58 24.01 15.52 31.47
CA SER A 58 25.04 14.93 30.61
C SER A 58 24.79 13.45 30.32
N GLU A 59 24.48 12.65 31.34
CA GLU A 59 24.10 11.24 31.18
C GLU A 59 22.84 11.06 30.32
N GLY A 60 21.85 11.95 30.50
CA GLY A 60 20.63 11.96 29.69
C GLY A 60 20.88 12.31 28.23
N VAL A 61 21.78 13.26 27.96
CA VAL A 61 22.22 13.68 26.62
C VAL A 61 22.96 12.55 25.92
N GLU A 62 23.87 11.86 26.61
CA GLU A 62 24.61 10.72 26.06
C GLU A 62 23.67 9.57 25.64
N LYS A 63 22.71 9.20 26.51
CA LYS A 63 21.68 8.19 26.19
C LYS A 63 20.81 8.59 24.99
N LEU A 64 20.46 9.87 24.87
CA LEU A 64 19.74 10.42 23.72
C LEU A 64 20.55 10.33 22.42
N SER A 65 21.85 10.63 22.49
CA SER A 65 22.78 10.53 21.35
C SER A 65 22.90 9.09 20.86
N THR A 66 23.10 8.13 21.76
CA THR A 66 23.16 6.70 21.42
C THR A 66 21.84 6.22 20.81
N SER A 67 20.70 6.63 21.38
CA SER A 67 19.37 6.28 20.84
C SER A 67 19.14 6.85 19.43
N LYS A 68 19.64 8.06 19.15
CA LYS A 68 19.58 8.68 17.81
C LYS A 68 20.39 7.90 16.78
N ASN A 69 21.60 7.46 17.15
CA ASN A 69 22.44 6.66 16.25
C ASN A 69 21.80 5.30 15.93
N VAL A 70 21.22 4.63 16.95
CA VAL A 70 20.47 3.38 16.75
C VAL A 70 19.26 3.61 15.85
N LEU A 71 18.47 4.67 16.09
CA LEU A 71 17.32 5.01 15.24
C LEU A 71 17.72 5.30 13.79
N SER A 72 18.80 6.06 13.57
CA SER A 72 19.30 6.35 12.22
C SER A 72 19.68 5.07 11.49
N LYS A 73 20.41 4.17 12.16
CA LYS A 73 20.79 2.87 11.59
C LYS A 73 19.56 2.02 11.27
N THR A 74 18.56 2.01 12.16
CA THR A 74 17.28 1.30 11.90
C THR A 74 16.52 1.91 10.72
N ILE A 75 16.53 3.24 10.55
CA ILE A 75 15.92 3.90 9.38
C ILE A 75 16.64 3.48 8.10
N ASP A 76 17.98 3.45 8.09
CA ASP A 76 18.76 3.03 6.93
C ASP A 76 18.49 1.55 6.58
N GLU A 77 18.43 0.68 7.58
CA GLU A 77 18.06 -0.73 7.43
C GLU A 77 16.62 -0.89 6.87
N VAL A 78 15.66 -0.11 7.38
CA VAL A 78 14.27 -0.11 6.87
C VAL A 78 14.19 0.39 5.42
N MET A 79 14.93 1.43 5.07
CA MET A 79 14.98 1.94 3.69
C MET A 79 15.60 0.91 2.74
N SER A 80 16.65 0.20 3.16
CA SER A 80 17.24 -0.90 2.38
C SER A 80 16.21 -2.02 2.15
N MET A 81 15.48 -2.43 3.19
CA MET A 81 14.43 -3.43 3.07
C MET A 81 13.29 -3.00 2.13
N ILE A 82 12.91 -1.71 2.13
CA ILE A 82 11.89 -1.17 1.21
C ILE A 82 12.36 -1.26 -0.24
N ILE A 83 13.62 -0.91 -0.51
CA ILE A 83 14.20 -0.98 -1.86
C ILE A 83 14.27 -2.44 -2.34
N GLU A 84 14.74 -3.36 -1.49
CA GLU A 84 14.77 -4.80 -1.80
C GLU A 84 13.35 -5.33 -2.06
N THR A 85 12.38 -4.95 -1.23
CA THR A 85 10.96 -5.33 -1.42
C THR A 85 10.41 -4.82 -2.74
N SER A 86 10.76 -3.60 -3.16
CA SER A 86 10.35 -3.05 -4.46
C SER A 86 10.92 -3.87 -5.62
N THR A 87 12.20 -4.23 -5.57
CA THR A 87 12.84 -5.07 -6.59
C THR A 87 12.20 -6.45 -6.67
N TYR A 88 11.87 -7.07 -5.52
CA TYR A 88 11.14 -8.34 -5.51
C TYR A 88 9.74 -8.22 -6.09
N ILE A 89 9.03 -7.12 -5.85
CA ILE A 89 7.72 -6.85 -6.45
C ILE A 89 7.82 -6.78 -7.97
N ASP A 90 8.87 -6.15 -8.51
CA ASP A 90 9.08 -6.06 -9.96
C ASP A 90 9.39 -7.43 -10.58
N ILE A 91 10.29 -8.21 -9.96
CA ILE A 91 10.61 -9.59 -10.40
C ILE A 91 9.36 -10.48 -10.33
N ILE A 92 8.60 -10.44 -9.23
CA ILE A 92 7.36 -11.21 -9.09
C ILE A 92 6.33 -10.76 -10.13
N SER A 93 6.27 -9.46 -10.47
CA SER A 93 5.36 -8.96 -11.49
C SER A 93 5.73 -9.46 -12.89
N GLU A 94 7.02 -9.55 -13.20
CA GLU A 94 7.53 -10.08 -14.46
C GLU A 94 7.31 -11.59 -14.57
N GLU A 95 7.69 -12.36 -13.54
CA GLU A 95 7.45 -13.81 -13.48
C GLU A 95 5.96 -14.16 -13.49
N ALA A 96 5.14 -13.40 -12.75
CA ALA A 96 3.68 -13.55 -12.79
C ALA A 96 3.15 -13.26 -14.19
N TYR A 97 3.70 -12.28 -14.91
CA TYR A 97 3.33 -11.97 -16.29
C TYR A 97 3.71 -13.09 -17.27
N GLU A 98 4.87 -13.73 -17.12
CA GLU A 98 5.24 -14.89 -17.93
C GLU A 98 4.37 -16.13 -17.65
N GLN A 99 4.13 -16.44 -16.37
CA GLN A 99 3.22 -17.53 -15.97
C GLN A 99 1.80 -17.26 -16.45
N LEU A 100 1.39 -16.00 -16.42
CA LEU A 100 0.16 -15.51 -16.99
C LEU A 100 0.15 -15.85 -18.48
N LEU A 101 1.07 -15.36 -19.31
CA LEU A 101 1.10 -15.71 -20.75
C LEU A 101 0.98 -17.21 -21.02
N ILE A 102 1.70 -18.07 -20.30
CA ILE A 102 1.61 -19.54 -20.41
C ILE A 102 0.21 -20.06 -20.05
N SER A 103 -0.36 -19.57 -18.94
CA SER A 103 -1.75 -19.87 -18.54
C SER A 103 -2.76 -19.44 -19.60
N SER A 104 -2.52 -18.34 -20.34
CA SER A 104 -3.41 -17.86 -21.41
C SER A 104 -3.47 -18.87 -22.54
N TYR A 105 -2.30 -19.36 -22.96
CA TYR A 105 -2.20 -20.40 -23.97
C TYR A 105 -2.91 -21.68 -23.54
N LEU A 106 -2.75 -22.10 -22.28
CA LEU A 106 -3.42 -23.28 -21.74
C LEU A 106 -4.94 -23.10 -21.64
N HIS A 107 -5.42 -21.92 -21.25
CA HIS A 107 -6.85 -21.62 -21.19
C HIS A 107 -7.46 -21.51 -22.59
N ALA A 108 -6.80 -20.85 -23.55
CA ALA A 108 -7.25 -20.80 -24.94
C ALA A 108 -7.35 -22.21 -25.56
N GLN A 109 -6.41 -23.10 -25.23
CA GLN A 109 -6.46 -24.52 -25.62
C GLN A 109 -7.54 -25.31 -24.88
N ALA A 110 -7.83 -24.99 -23.61
CA ALA A 110 -8.89 -25.67 -22.85
C ALA A 110 -10.29 -25.23 -23.30
N ILE A 111 -10.49 -23.94 -23.62
CA ILE A 111 -11.74 -23.41 -24.15
C ILE A 111 -12.02 -23.98 -25.54
N SER A 112 -10.98 -24.17 -26.37
CA SER A 112 -11.14 -24.77 -27.69
C SER A 112 -11.47 -26.28 -27.67
N VAL A 113 -11.27 -26.95 -26.54
CA VAL A 113 -11.64 -28.37 -26.32
C VAL A 113 -12.81 -28.43 -25.33
N TYR A 114 -14.03 -28.24 -25.84
CA TYR A 114 -15.25 -28.28 -25.04
C TYR A 114 -15.51 -29.70 -24.50
N THR A 115 -15.50 -29.87 -23.17
CA THR A 115 -15.88 -31.10 -22.47
C THR A 115 -16.84 -30.78 -21.32
N ALA A 116 -17.58 -31.77 -20.80
CA ALA A 116 -18.43 -31.58 -19.62
C ALA A 116 -17.66 -31.06 -18.38
N ARG A 117 -16.35 -31.35 -18.30
CA ARG A 117 -15.46 -30.81 -17.26
C ARG A 117 -15.09 -29.35 -17.54
N THR A 118 -14.88 -28.97 -18.80
CA THR A 118 -14.65 -27.59 -19.23
C THR A 118 -15.87 -26.72 -18.93
N GLU A 119 -17.08 -27.27 -19.09
CA GLU A 119 -18.35 -26.60 -18.81
C GLU A 119 -18.48 -26.16 -17.34
N GLN A 120 -18.09 -27.02 -16.39
CA GLN A 120 -18.08 -26.68 -14.96
C GLN A 120 -17.01 -25.65 -14.57
N MET A 121 -15.98 -25.47 -15.41
CA MET A 121 -14.87 -24.57 -15.15
C MET A 121 -15.02 -23.22 -15.86
N ILE A 122 -16.04 -23.03 -16.71
CA ILE A 122 -16.10 -21.88 -17.60
C ILE A 122 -16.14 -20.54 -16.86
N ALA A 123 -16.84 -20.47 -15.74
CA ALA A 123 -16.88 -19.27 -14.90
C ALA A 123 -15.50 -18.93 -14.31
N ASP A 124 -14.77 -19.95 -13.83
CA ASP A 124 -13.39 -19.78 -13.33
C ASP A 124 -12.43 -19.36 -14.46
N ILE A 125 -12.63 -19.89 -15.67
CA ILE A 125 -11.84 -19.53 -16.85
C ILE A 125 -12.06 -18.06 -17.20
N ILE A 126 -13.33 -17.62 -17.29
CA ILE A 126 -13.68 -16.22 -17.57
C ILE A 126 -13.07 -15.30 -16.50
N GLU A 127 -13.19 -15.65 -15.22
CA GLU A 127 -12.63 -14.87 -14.12
C GLU A 127 -11.12 -14.66 -14.28
N LYS A 128 -10.38 -15.75 -14.54
CA LYS A 128 -8.92 -15.69 -14.74
C LYS A 128 -8.53 -14.88 -15.96
N GLU A 129 -9.29 -14.96 -17.05
CA GLU A 129 -9.05 -14.14 -18.24
C GLU A 129 -9.31 -12.65 -17.99
N LEU A 130 -10.27 -12.31 -17.13
CA LEU A 130 -10.49 -10.91 -16.70
C LEU A 130 -9.35 -10.40 -15.80
N ASP A 131 -8.86 -11.21 -14.87
CA ASP A 131 -7.70 -10.85 -14.04
C ASP A 131 -6.45 -10.64 -14.90
N ARG A 132 -6.25 -11.52 -15.89
CA ARG A 132 -5.20 -11.37 -16.91
C ARG A 132 -5.33 -10.07 -17.68
N TYR A 133 -6.52 -9.76 -18.17
CA TYR A 133 -6.77 -8.53 -18.91
C TYR A 133 -6.48 -7.28 -18.05
N PHE A 134 -6.90 -7.29 -16.78
CA PHE A 134 -6.59 -6.22 -15.84
C PHE A 134 -5.08 -6.04 -15.63
N MET A 135 -4.32 -7.13 -15.46
CA MET A 135 -2.86 -7.05 -15.34
C MET A 135 -2.20 -6.48 -16.60
N ARG A 136 -2.66 -6.85 -17.79
CA ARG A 136 -2.15 -6.29 -19.05
C ARG A 136 -2.41 -4.79 -19.16
N LEU A 137 -3.58 -4.31 -18.73
CA LEU A 137 -3.85 -2.88 -18.67
C LEU A 137 -2.88 -2.16 -17.72
N GLN A 138 -2.56 -2.74 -16.57
CA GLN A 138 -1.58 -2.17 -15.64
C GLN A 138 -0.15 -2.18 -16.22
N ALA A 139 0.24 -3.25 -16.92
CA ALA A 139 1.53 -3.33 -17.61
C ALA A 139 1.64 -2.27 -18.72
N HIS A 140 0.54 -2.01 -19.44
CA HIS A 140 0.49 -0.99 -20.47
C HIS A 140 0.71 0.42 -19.93
N VAL A 141 0.07 0.76 -18.81
CA VAL A 141 0.27 2.04 -18.10
C VAL A 141 1.72 2.24 -17.70
N ARG A 142 2.41 1.16 -17.32
CA ARG A 142 3.83 1.18 -16.93
C ARG A 142 4.80 1.15 -18.12
N GLY A 143 4.29 1.10 -19.35
CA GLY A 143 5.12 0.97 -20.56
C GLY A 143 5.78 -0.40 -20.74
N ILE A 144 5.34 -1.42 -20.01
CA ILE A 144 5.87 -2.80 -20.09
C ILE A 144 5.22 -3.57 -21.24
N ASP A 145 3.90 -3.38 -21.47
CA ASP A 145 3.17 -3.97 -22.60
C ASP A 145 2.65 -2.85 -23.52
N LYS A 146 2.50 -3.13 -24.81
CA LYS A 146 1.90 -2.21 -25.77
C LYS A 146 0.60 -2.79 -26.32
N LEU A 147 -0.50 -2.38 -25.71
CA LEU A 147 -1.83 -2.81 -26.10
C LEU A 147 -2.35 -1.97 -27.27
N ASP A 148 -2.99 -2.66 -28.22
CA ASP A 148 -3.76 -2.03 -29.27
C ASP A 148 -5.21 -1.84 -28.78
N PRO A 149 -5.75 -0.61 -28.73
CA PRO A 149 -7.08 -0.32 -28.18
C PRO A 149 -8.22 -0.94 -28.99
N ILE A 150 -8.05 -1.14 -30.30
CA ILE A 150 -9.06 -1.75 -31.16
C ILE A 150 -9.09 -3.26 -30.93
N LYS A 151 -7.91 -3.88 -30.86
CA LYS A 151 -7.81 -5.34 -30.65
C LYS A 151 -8.19 -5.75 -29.23
N HIS A 152 -7.77 -4.98 -28.23
CA HIS A 152 -7.90 -5.34 -26.83
C HIS A 152 -9.08 -4.65 -26.13
N GLY A 153 -9.74 -3.70 -26.78
CA GLY A 153 -10.86 -2.93 -26.22
C GLY A 153 -12.25 -3.40 -26.64
N ASP A 154 -12.34 -4.42 -27.49
CA ASP A 154 -13.62 -4.98 -27.95
C ASP A 154 -13.85 -6.35 -27.32
N PHE A 155 -14.93 -6.47 -26.55
CA PHE A 155 -15.34 -7.74 -25.95
C PHE A 155 -15.47 -8.85 -26.99
N LYS A 156 -16.05 -8.58 -28.15
CA LYS A 156 -16.27 -9.59 -29.21
C LYS A 156 -14.97 -10.16 -29.75
N ASN A 157 -13.91 -9.36 -29.77
CA ASN A 157 -12.60 -9.78 -30.25
C ASN A 157 -11.79 -10.51 -29.18
N SER A 158 -12.18 -10.44 -27.91
CA SER A 158 -11.53 -11.14 -26.81
C SER A 158 -11.73 -12.66 -26.89
N LEU A 159 -10.86 -13.45 -26.24
CA LEU A 159 -11.04 -14.90 -26.14
C LEU A 159 -12.40 -15.28 -25.52
N ILE A 160 -12.81 -14.53 -24.50
CA ILE A 160 -14.11 -14.72 -23.85
C ILE A 160 -15.23 -14.46 -24.87
N GLY A 161 -15.16 -13.34 -25.60
CA GLY A 161 -16.17 -12.97 -26.59
C GLY A 161 -16.25 -13.93 -27.77
N GLN A 162 -15.10 -14.38 -28.29
CA GLN A 162 -15.05 -15.36 -29.37
C GLN A 162 -15.78 -16.66 -28.99
N TRP A 163 -15.57 -17.15 -27.77
CA TRP A 163 -16.34 -18.27 -27.22
C TRP A 163 -17.81 -17.88 -26.95
N TRP A 164 -18.05 -16.71 -26.37
CA TRP A 164 -19.40 -16.24 -26.03
C TRP A 164 -20.31 -16.22 -27.26
N PHE A 165 -19.83 -15.72 -28.39
CA PHE A 165 -20.61 -15.65 -29.63
C PHE A 165 -20.47 -16.88 -30.53
N SER A 166 -19.77 -17.93 -30.10
CA SER A 166 -19.70 -19.21 -30.82
C SER A 166 -20.99 -20.03 -30.63
N GLU A 167 -21.13 -21.10 -31.41
CA GLU A 167 -22.22 -22.06 -31.26
C GLU A 167 -22.22 -22.71 -29.86
N GLU A 168 -21.04 -23.06 -29.35
CA GLU A 168 -20.86 -23.64 -28.02
C GLU A 168 -21.27 -22.68 -26.91
N GLY A 169 -20.83 -21.41 -26.96
CA GLY A 169 -21.23 -20.41 -25.98
C GLY A 169 -22.73 -20.14 -26.00
N ASN A 170 -23.34 -20.14 -27.20
CA ASN A 170 -24.78 -20.00 -27.33
C ASN A 170 -25.54 -21.19 -26.73
N ASN A 171 -25.12 -22.41 -27.05
CA ASN A 171 -25.72 -23.64 -26.51
C ASN A 171 -25.59 -23.71 -24.99
N PHE A 172 -24.46 -23.28 -24.43
CA PHE A 172 -24.24 -23.16 -22.99
C PHE A 172 -25.26 -22.22 -22.35
N ARG A 173 -25.44 -21.02 -22.90
CA ARG A 173 -26.42 -20.04 -22.36
C ARG A 173 -27.86 -20.52 -22.45
N ILE A 174 -28.22 -21.24 -23.53
CA ILE A 174 -29.56 -21.85 -23.66
C ILE A 174 -29.77 -22.90 -22.57
N ARG A 175 -28.77 -23.76 -22.32
CA ARG A 175 -28.82 -24.81 -21.31
C ARG A 175 -29.01 -24.27 -19.89
N TYR A 176 -28.31 -23.19 -19.56
CA TYR A 176 -28.40 -22.53 -18.25
C TYR A 176 -29.28 -21.27 -18.30
N SER A 177 -30.35 -21.28 -19.09
CA SER A 177 -31.22 -20.12 -19.33
C SER A 177 -31.92 -19.56 -18.08
N SER A 178 -31.86 -20.26 -16.94
CA SER A 178 -32.28 -19.72 -15.64
C SER A 178 -31.33 -18.65 -15.09
N TYR A 179 -30.09 -18.59 -15.57
CA TYR A 179 -29.10 -17.58 -15.21
C TYR A 179 -29.20 -16.34 -16.13
N ASP A 180 -29.03 -15.15 -15.55
CA ASP A 180 -29.11 -13.87 -16.26
C ASP A 180 -27.80 -13.58 -17.04
N PHE A 181 -27.69 -14.18 -18.22
CA PHE A 181 -26.53 -13.97 -19.09
C PHE A 181 -26.49 -12.59 -19.73
N GLU A 182 -27.61 -11.87 -19.83
CA GLU A 182 -27.63 -10.51 -20.38
C GLU A 182 -26.92 -9.54 -19.44
N LYS A 183 -27.19 -9.66 -18.14
CA LYS A 183 -26.48 -8.90 -17.09
C LYS A 183 -24.98 -9.17 -17.13
N LEU A 184 -24.58 -10.44 -17.19
CA LEU A 184 -23.16 -10.81 -17.24
C LEU A 184 -22.49 -10.28 -18.51
N GLN A 185 -23.12 -10.41 -19.67
CA GLN A 185 -22.60 -9.87 -20.94
C GLN A 185 -22.42 -8.35 -20.87
N SER A 186 -23.39 -7.63 -20.33
CA SER A 186 -23.30 -6.17 -20.18
C SER A 186 -22.12 -5.76 -19.30
N GLY A 187 -21.85 -6.50 -18.22
CA GLY A 187 -20.68 -6.29 -17.37
C GLY A 187 -19.37 -6.52 -18.11
N LEU A 188 -19.28 -7.60 -18.89
CA LEU A 188 -18.11 -7.91 -19.71
C LEU A 188 -17.85 -6.83 -20.78
N GLU A 189 -18.87 -6.43 -21.53
CA GLU A 189 -18.78 -5.37 -22.54
C GLU A 189 -18.29 -4.04 -21.93
N GLN A 190 -18.80 -3.68 -20.75
CA GLN A 190 -18.35 -2.49 -20.01
C GLN A 190 -16.87 -2.58 -19.62
N LEU A 191 -16.37 -3.75 -19.19
CA LEU A 191 -14.95 -3.93 -18.87
C LEU A 191 -14.05 -3.69 -20.07
N PHE A 192 -14.36 -4.32 -21.21
CA PHE A 192 -13.55 -4.15 -22.42
C PHE A 192 -13.62 -2.71 -22.96
N SER A 193 -14.80 -2.08 -22.92
CA SER A 193 -14.94 -0.66 -23.28
C SER A 193 -14.11 0.25 -22.36
N LEU A 194 -14.09 0.01 -21.04
CA LEU A 194 -13.26 0.78 -20.12
C LEU A 194 -11.77 0.51 -20.34
N GLY A 195 -11.39 -0.74 -20.62
CA GLY A 195 -10.02 -1.09 -20.95
C GLY A 195 -9.55 -0.40 -22.22
N ARG A 196 -10.41 -0.27 -23.24
CA ARG A 196 -10.16 0.58 -24.41
C ARG A 196 -9.83 2.02 -24.02
N SER A 197 -10.70 2.65 -23.21
CA SER A 197 -10.50 4.02 -22.77
C SER A 197 -9.22 4.20 -21.96
N ILE A 198 -8.85 3.20 -21.14
CA ILE A 198 -7.58 3.21 -20.40
C ILE A 198 -6.39 3.21 -21.36
N ILE A 199 -6.39 2.31 -22.35
CA ILE A 199 -5.31 2.23 -23.36
C ILE A 199 -5.20 3.57 -24.11
N GLU A 200 -6.32 4.09 -24.59
CA GLU A 200 -6.34 5.35 -25.34
C GLU A 200 -5.90 6.55 -24.48
N ALA A 201 -6.25 6.59 -23.18
CA ALA A 201 -5.82 7.65 -22.26
C ALA A 201 -4.33 7.59 -21.94
N VAL A 202 -3.77 6.38 -21.79
CA VAL A 202 -2.32 6.15 -21.63
C VAL A 202 -1.57 6.62 -22.88
N ASP A 203 -2.03 6.23 -24.07
CA ASP A 203 -1.43 6.65 -25.35
C ASP A 203 -1.46 8.18 -25.56
N ARG A 204 -2.40 8.90 -24.93
CA ARG A 204 -2.49 10.37 -24.92
C ARG A 204 -1.70 11.04 -23.79
N GLY A 205 -1.20 10.30 -22.80
CA GLY A 205 -0.49 10.84 -21.64
C GLY A 205 -1.39 11.49 -20.58
N GLU A 206 -2.67 11.12 -20.50
CA GLU A 206 -3.66 11.73 -19.61
C GLU A 206 -3.75 10.99 -18.25
N GLU A 207 -2.69 11.08 -17.44
CA GLU A 207 -2.55 10.29 -16.19
C GLU A 207 -3.74 10.40 -15.21
N GLY A 208 -4.32 11.61 -15.06
CA GLY A 208 -5.48 11.81 -14.17
C GLY A 208 -6.77 11.13 -14.64
N GLU A 209 -6.93 10.92 -15.95
CA GLU A 209 -8.05 10.19 -16.53
C GLU A 209 -7.91 8.69 -16.31
N VAL A 210 -6.68 8.18 -16.45
CA VAL A 210 -6.33 6.76 -16.26
C VAL A 210 -6.75 6.26 -14.87
N ASP A 211 -6.45 6.99 -13.81
CA ASP A 211 -6.82 6.59 -12.44
C ASP A 211 -8.34 6.49 -12.23
N SER A 212 -9.09 7.47 -12.74
CA SER A 212 -10.56 7.49 -12.68
C SER A 212 -11.17 6.31 -13.44
N LEU A 213 -10.63 6.00 -14.62
CA LEU A 213 -11.05 4.85 -15.42
C LEU A 213 -10.76 3.52 -14.72
N PHE A 214 -9.59 3.37 -14.07
CA PHE A 214 -9.28 2.17 -13.29
C PHE A 214 -10.19 1.98 -12.08
N GLN A 215 -10.60 3.06 -11.40
CA GLN A 215 -11.56 2.97 -10.30
C GLN A 215 -12.91 2.43 -10.80
N LYS A 216 -13.41 2.96 -11.92
CA LYS A 216 -14.64 2.47 -12.56
C LYS A 216 -14.49 1.00 -13.00
N PHE A 217 -13.35 0.67 -13.62
CA PHE A 217 -13.04 -0.69 -14.07
C PHE A 217 -13.09 -1.68 -12.90
N ARG A 218 -12.41 -1.39 -11.78
CA ARG A 218 -12.40 -2.25 -10.59
C ARG A 218 -13.78 -2.45 -9.99
N ALA A 219 -14.62 -1.39 -9.97
CA ALA A 219 -15.98 -1.49 -9.48
C ALA A 219 -16.86 -2.39 -10.36
N ILE A 220 -16.69 -2.33 -11.68
CA ILE A 220 -17.37 -3.24 -12.62
C ILE A 220 -16.83 -4.67 -12.45
N LEU A 221 -15.50 -4.84 -12.40
CA LEU A 221 -14.87 -6.15 -12.29
C LEU A 221 -15.35 -6.90 -11.04
N ARG A 222 -15.46 -6.20 -9.90
CA ARG A 222 -16.03 -6.78 -8.68
C ARG A 222 -17.45 -7.29 -8.86
N ARG A 223 -18.30 -6.53 -9.56
CA ARG A 223 -19.69 -6.95 -9.83
C ARG A 223 -19.73 -8.16 -10.76
N VAL A 224 -18.94 -8.14 -11.83
CA VAL A 224 -18.82 -9.28 -12.74
C VAL A 224 -18.32 -10.54 -12.03
N LYS A 225 -17.37 -10.42 -11.08
CA LYS A 225 -16.92 -11.57 -10.29
C LYS A 225 -18.02 -12.16 -9.41
N LEU A 226 -18.88 -11.33 -8.82
CA LEU A 226 -20.05 -11.80 -8.08
C LEU A 226 -21.04 -12.53 -9.00
N ASP A 227 -21.29 -11.99 -10.19
CA ASP A 227 -22.12 -12.64 -11.20
C ASP A 227 -21.52 -14.01 -11.61
N LEU A 228 -20.20 -14.09 -11.79
CA LEU A 228 -19.51 -15.36 -12.07
C LEU A 228 -19.61 -16.36 -10.91
N ASP A 229 -19.58 -15.91 -9.65
CA ASP A 229 -19.80 -16.78 -8.50
C ASP A 229 -21.25 -17.30 -8.44
N GLU A 230 -22.23 -16.48 -8.76
CA GLU A 230 -23.63 -16.92 -8.92
C GLU A 230 -23.76 -17.98 -10.03
N LEU A 231 -23.09 -17.78 -11.17
CA LEU A 231 -23.04 -18.76 -12.25
C LEU A 231 -22.40 -20.08 -11.79
N LYS A 232 -21.32 -20.04 -11.00
CA LYS A 232 -20.69 -21.26 -10.44
C LYS A 232 -21.67 -22.07 -9.59
N GLU A 233 -22.52 -21.42 -8.80
CA GLU A 233 -23.53 -22.14 -8.02
C GLU A 233 -24.59 -22.78 -8.92
N VAL A 234 -25.09 -22.07 -9.94
CA VAL A 234 -26.03 -22.64 -10.93
C VAL A 234 -25.43 -23.85 -11.66
N LEU A 235 -24.14 -23.78 -12.03
CA LEU A 235 -23.43 -24.88 -12.69
C LEU A 235 -23.28 -26.12 -11.80
N ARG A 236 -23.14 -25.94 -10.47
CA ARG A 236 -23.10 -27.04 -9.50
C ARG A 236 -24.48 -27.69 -9.33
N GLU A 237 -25.54 -26.88 -9.35
CA GLU A 237 -26.92 -27.36 -9.19
C GLU A 237 -27.48 -28.04 -10.44
N GLY A 238 -27.11 -27.54 -11.62
CA GLY A 238 -27.50 -28.09 -12.93
C GLY A 238 -26.72 -29.35 -13.37
N GLY A 239 -25.79 -29.84 -12.55
CA GLY A 239 -25.01 -31.06 -12.78
C GLY A 239 -25.67 -32.36 -12.31
N LYS A 240 -26.99 -32.37 -12.07
CA LYS A 240 -27.79 -33.55 -11.71
C LYS A 240 -28.70 -34.00 -12.84
#